data_AF-A0A419SQK2-F1
#
_entry.id   AF-A0A419SQK2-F1
#
_cell.length_a   1.000
_cell.length_b   1.000
_cell.length_c   1.000
_cell.angle_alpha   90.00
_cell.angle_beta   90.00
_cell.angle_gamma   90.00
#
_symmetry.space_group_name_H-M   'P 1'
#
loop_
_entity.id
_entity.type
_entity.pdbx_description
1 polymer ?
#
loop_
_entity_poly.entity_id
_entity_poly.type
_entity_poly.pdbx_seq_one_letter_code
_entity_poly.pdbx_strand_id
1 'polypeptide(L)'
;MDVEISHWIEQAKLEQEEEKDQWRLICQTPTAADYFKRLLDGATQAALDFTGGEWEGQAVIGFQLKNANGEFYLALQKKDWTLLDEQPDHICFVYGDKEQERFELPFLNRMFEAYLDQIIKQYNEGDQALLTREIVSVFAEEE
;
A
#
# COMPACT_ATOMS: atom_id res chain seq x y z
N MET A 1 9.98 -2.08 16.74
CA MET A 1 10.59 -1.02 15.93
C MET A 1 9.45 -0.38 15.18
N ASP A 2 9.17 0.88 15.47
CA ASP A 2 8.19 1.67 14.73
C ASP A 2 8.69 1.79 13.28
N VAL A 3 7.82 1.47 12.32
CA VAL A 3 8.11 1.59 10.89
C VAL A 3 7.92 3.05 10.50
N GLU A 4 8.99 3.70 10.03
CA GLU A 4 8.93 5.11 9.62
C GLU A 4 8.47 5.20 8.16
N ILE A 5 7.26 5.73 7.95
CA ILE A 5 6.71 5.93 6.62
C ILE A 5 7.45 7.08 5.94
N SER A 6 7.85 6.84 4.68
CA SER A 6 8.65 7.79 3.94
C SER A 6 7.80 8.75 3.11
N HIS A 7 6.72 8.28 2.46
CA HIS A 7 5.93 9.07 1.51
C HIS A 7 4.43 8.76 1.52
N TRP A 8 3.64 9.80 1.22
CA TRP A 8 2.20 9.72 1.03
C TRP A 8 1.87 9.29 -0.39
N ILE A 9 0.88 8.41 -0.50
CA ILE A 9 0.13 8.24 -1.75
C ILE A 9 -0.87 9.38 -1.79
N GLU A 10 -0.69 10.30 -2.73
CA GLU A 10 -1.48 11.51 -2.84
C GLU A 10 -2.89 11.19 -3.39
N GLN A 11 -2.94 10.24 -4.30
CA GLN A 11 -4.18 9.75 -4.92
C GLN A 11 -4.05 8.26 -5.25
N ALA A 12 -5.10 7.49 -4.97
CA ALA A 12 -5.24 6.14 -5.51
C ALA A 12 -6.51 6.02 -6.35
N LYS A 13 -6.50 5.11 -7.33
CA LYS A 13 -7.68 4.73 -8.13
C LYS A 13 -7.55 3.29 -8.60
N LEU A 14 -8.67 2.64 -8.86
CA LEU A 14 -8.70 1.37 -9.58
C LEU A 14 -8.88 1.61 -11.08
N GLU A 15 -8.19 0.80 -11.87
CA GLU A 15 -8.26 0.80 -13.32
C GLU A 15 -8.28 -0.66 -13.81
N GLN A 16 -9.26 -1.01 -14.64
CA GLN A 16 -9.35 -2.33 -15.25
C GLN A 16 -8.61 -2.33 -16.59
N GLU A 17 -7.68 -3.27 -16.80
CA GLU A 17 -7.08 -3.51 -18.11
C GLU A 17 -8.04 -4.37 -18.95
N GLU A 18 -8.80 -3.72 -19.84
CA GLU A 18 -9.82 -4.36 -20.69
C GLU A 18 -9.31 -5.56 -21.49
N GLU A 19 -8.03 -5.55 -21.88
CA GLU A 19 -7.43 -6.61 -22.71
C GLU A 19 -7.12 -7.90 -21.92
N LYS A 20 -6.96 -7.81 -20.59
CA LYS A 20 -6.57 -8.94 -19.74
C LYS A 20 -7.56 -9.26 -18.63
N ASP A 21 -8.62 -8.47 -18.47
CA ASP A 21 -9.58 -8.58 -17.38
C ASP A 21 -8.89 -8.55 -16.00
N GLN A 22 -7.88 -7.67 -15.86
CA GLN A 22 -7.10 -7.51 -14.63
C GLN A 22 -7.36 -6.14 -14.00
N TRP A 23 -7.50 -6.11 -12.68
CA TRP A 23 -7.67 -4.88 -11.91
C TRP A 23 -6.31 -4.37 -11.41
N ARG A 24 -6.06 -3.08 -11.64
CA ARG A 24 -4.85 -2.39 -11.19
C ARG A 24 -5.20 -1.30 -10.19
N LEU A 25 -4.56 -1.34 -9.03
CA LEU A 25 -4.52 -0.22 -8.11
C LEU A 25 -3.42 0.76 -8.55
N ILE A 26 -3.82 1.93 -9.03
CA ILE A 26 -2.90 2.99 -9.44
C ILE A 26 -2.68 3.95 -8.27
N CYS A 27 -1.46 4.04 -7.77
CA CYS A 27 -1.06 4.91 -6.67
C CYS A 27 -0.17 6.05 -7.18
N GLN A 28 -0.61 7.31 -7.03
CA GLN A 28 0.15 8.49 -7.43
C GLN A 28 1.03 8.98 -6.28
N THR A 29 2.33 9.02 -6.54
CA THR A 29 3.37 9.40 -5.59
C THR A 29 4.44 10.26 -6.29
N PRO A 30 4.08 11.44 -6.84
CA PRO A 30 5.02 12.23 -7.65
C PRO A 30 6.27 12.63 -6.85
N THR A 31 6.09 12.92 -5.56
CA THR A 31 7.17 13.28 -4.63
C THR A 31 8.14 12.14 -4.28
N ALA A 32 7.80 10.89 -4.57
CA ALA A 32 8.62 9.71 -4.28
C ALA A 32 9.65 9.37 -5.38
N ALA A 33 9.76 10.20 -6.43
CA ALA A 33 10.52 9.87 -7.63
C ALA A 33 12.00 9.52 -7.36
N ASP A 34 12.69 10.28 -6.51
CA ASP A 34 14.09 10.01 -6.19
C ASP A 34 14.28 8.69 -5.45
N TYR A 35 13.31 8.29 -4.62
CA TYR A 35 13.33 7.01 -3.93
C TYR A 35 13.09 5.84 -4.88
N PHE A 36 12.10 5.95 -5.77
CA PHE A 36 11.87 4.95 -6.80
C PHE A 36 13.09 4.80 -7.71
N LYS A 37 13.69 5.90 -8.15
CA LYS A 37 14.91 5.85 -8.97
C LYS A 37 16.05 5.11 -8.26
N ARG A 38 16.28 5.40 -6.98
CA ARG A 38 17.30 4.70 -6.19
C ARG A 38 16.97 3.23 -5.95
N LEU A 39 15.71 2.93 -5.66
CA LEU A 39 15.25 1.56 -5.45
C LEU A 39 15.42 0.74 -6.73
N LEU A 40 15.07 1.31 -7.89
CA LEU A 40 15.08 0.63 -9.19
C LEU A 40 16.41 0.72 -9.94
N ASP A 41 17.39 1.49 -9.46
CA ASP A 41 18.70 1.64 -10.10
C ASP A 41 19.44 0.29 -10.20
N GLY A 42 19.44 -0.30 -11.40
CA GLY A 42 20.02 -1.63 -11.65
C GLY A 42 19.25 -2.80 -11.03
N ALA A 43 18.10 -2.57 -10.38
CA ALA A 43 17.26 -3.61 -9.82
C ALA A 43 16.04 -3.88 -10.70
N THR A 44 15.79 -5.15 -11.01
CA THR A 44 14.64 -5.58 -11.83
C THR A 44 13.50 -6.15 -11.00
N GLN A 45 13.65 -6.22 -9.68
CA GLN A 45 12.68 -6.84 -8.78
C GLN A 45 12.60 -6.05 -7.47
N ALA A 46 11.38 -5.95 -6.94
CA ALA A 46 11.11 -5.56 -5.56
C ALA A 46 10.02 -6.47 -4.99
N ALA A 47 10.14 -6.82 -3.73
CA ALA A 47 9.10 -7.47 -2.97
C ALA A 47 8.14 -6.42 -2.39
N LEU A 48 6.85 -6.75 -2.38
CA LEU A 48 5.82 -5.98 -1.71
C LEU A 48 5.43 -6.67 -0.42
N ASP A 49 5.40 -5.91 0.66
CA ASP A 49 4.86 -6.29 1.94
C ASP A 49 3.85 -5.24 2.42
N PHE A 50 3.02 -5.61 3.39
CA PHE A 50 1.96 -4.76 3.92
C PHE A 50 2.22 -4.48 5.39
N THR A 51 2.20 -3.21 5.73
CA THR A 51 2.35 -2.73 7.09
C THR A 51 1.34 -1.63 7.34
N GLY A 52 1.31 -1.06 8.52
CA GLY A 52 0.48 0.10 8.81
C GLY A 52 0.89 0.76 10.10
N GLY A 53 0.34 1.93 10.33
CA GLY A 53 0.61 2.67 11.54
C GLY A 53 -0.20 3.95 11.63
N GLU A 54 0.36 4.88 12.38
CA GLU A 54 -0.13 6.25 12.45
C GLU A 54 0.90 7.16 11.81
N TRP A 55 0.45 8.00 10.88
CA TRP A 55 1.29 9.04 10.29
C TRP A 55 0.57 10.38 10.32
N GLU A 56 1.22 11.39 10.91
CA GLU A 56 0.64 12.72 11.13
C GLU A 56 -0.73 12.69 11.84
N GLY A 57 -0.92 11.71 12.76
CA GLY A 57 -2.15 11.52 13.51
C GLY A 57 -3.28 10.80 12.74
N GLN A 58 -2.98 10.20 11.59
CA GLN A 58 -3.93 9.47 10.76
C GLN A 58 -3.54 7.99 10.63
N ALA A 59 -4.53 7.10 10.68
CA ALA A 59 -4.33 5.69 10.37
C ALA A 59 -4.01 5.51 8.88
N VAL A 60 -3.01 4.68 8.60
CA VAL A 60 -2.52 4.43 7.24
C VAL A 60 -2.14 2.97 7.02
N ILE A 61 -2.42 2.49 5.81
CA ILE A 61 -1.90 1.21 5.32
C ILE A 61 -0.64 1.51 4.51
N GLY A 62 0.48 0.94 4.91
CA GLY A 62 1.77 1.08 4.26
C GLY A 62 2.03 -0.04 3.25
N PHE A 63 2.41 0.33 2.04
CA PHE A 63 3.07 -0.58 1.09
C PHE A 63 4.58 -0.49 1.28
N GLN A 64 5.17 -1.59 1.73
CA GLN A 64 6.60 -1.72 1.94
C GLN A 64 7.22 -2.37 0.71
N LEU A 65 8.01 -1.60 -0.03
CA LEU A 65 8.78 -2.07 -1.17
C LEU A 65 10.22 -2.35 -0.75
N LYS A 66 10.73 -3.55 -1.03
CA LYS A 66 12.07 -3.96 -0.62
C LYS A 66 12.82 -4.68 -1.72
N ASN A 67 14.09 -4.34 -1.91
CA ASN A 67 15.01 -5.07 -2.76
C ASN A 67 16.47 -4.95 -2.26
N ALA A 68 17.44 -5.32 -3.10
CA ALA A 68 18.86 -5.25 -2.78
C ALA A 68 19.40 -3.82 -2.59
N ASN A 69 18.73 -2.81 -3.17
CA ASN A 69 19.14 -1.40 -3.10
C ASN A 69 18.59 -0.69 -1.87
N GLY A 70 17.50 -1.20 -1.28
CA GLY A 70 16.92 -0.62 -0.08
C GLY A 70 15.49 -1.05 0.19
N GLU A 71 14.88 -0.33 1.11
CA GLU A 71 13.50 -0.50 1.53
C GLU A 71 12.81 0.87 1.56
N PHE A 72 11.54 0.89 1.15
CA PHE A 72 10.78 2.10 0.94
C PHE A 72 9.32 1.89 1.34
N TYR A 73 8.72 2.85 2.03
CA TYR A 73 7.36 2.74 2.58
C TYR A 73 6.46 3.86 2.05
N LEU A 74 5.31 3.46 1.52
CA LEU A 74 4.29 4.34 0.96
C LEU A 74 2.99 4.19 1.73
N ALA A 75 2.47 5.27 2.30
CA ALA A 75 1.21 5.23 3.03
C ALA A 75 0.01 5.55 2.12
N LEU A 76 -0.95 4.62 2.14
CA LEU A 76 -2.30 4.77 1.63
C LEU A 76 -3.19 5.36 2.72
N GLN A 77 -3.82 6.49 2.40
CA GLN A 77 -4.77 7.18 3.28
C GLN A 77 -6.07 6.38 3.40
N LYS A 78 -6.72 6.48 4.57
CA LYS A 78 -8.00 5.80 4.86
C LYS A 78 -9.06 6.00 3.77
N LYS A 79 -9.12 7.19 3.17
CA LYS A 79 -10.10 7.55 2.13
C LYS A 79 -10.06 6.60 0.91
N ASP A 80 -8.93 5.94 0.68
CA ASP A 80 -8.65 5.10 -0.48
C ASP A 80 -8.62 3.60 -0.12
N TRP A 81 -8.82 3.23 1.14
CA TRP A 81 -8.71 1.83 1.60
C TRP A 81 -9.75 0.91 0.98
N THR A 82 -10.95 1.40 0.70
CA THR A 82 -12.03 0.63 0.07
C THR A 82 -11.67 0.19 -1.36
N LEU A 83 -10.64 0.77 -1.98
CA LEU A 83 -10.10 0.28 -3.24
C LEU A 83 -9.41 -1.08 -3.11
N LEU A 84 -9.03 -1.48 -1.89
CA LEU A 84 -8.39 -2.77 -1.62
C LEU A 84 -9.41 -3.91 -1.50
N ASP A 85 -10.68 -3.61 -1.21
CA ASP A 85 -11.77 -4.60 -1.16
C ASP A 85 -12.06 -5.24 -2.52
N GLU A 86 -11.80 -4.51 -3.58
CA GLU A 86 -11.94 -4.98 -4.96
C GLU A 86 -10.85 -5.99 -5.35
N GLN A 87 -9.91 -6.31 -4.43
CA GLN A 87 -8.85 -7.31 -4.59
C GLN A 87 -8.08 -7.16 -5.91
N PRO A 88 -7.39 -6.02 -6.12
CA PRO A 88 -6.67 -5.77 -7.37
C PRO A 88 -5.65 -6.89 -7.64
N ASP A 89 -5.39 -7.17 -8.91
CA ASP A 89 -4.37 -8.15 -9.33
C ASP A 89 -2.96 -7.56 -9.24
N HIS A 90 -2.84 -6.25 -9.50
CA HIS A 90 -1.59 -5.52 -9.59
C HIS A 90 -1.67 -4.17 -8.88
N ILE A 91 -0.53 -3.70 -8.40
CA ILE A 91 -0.35 -2.33 -7.92
C ILE A 91 0.68 -1.62 -8.80
N CYS A 92 0.32 -0.42 -9.26
CA CYS A 92 1.13 0.42 -10.12
C CYS A 92 1.39 1.76 -9.42
N PHE A 93 2.66 2.02 -9.11
CA PHE A 93 3.11 3.28 -8.56
C PHE A 93 3.48 4.23 -9.69
N VAL A 94 2.81 5.38 -9.76
CA VAL A 94 3.09 6.45 -10.70
C VAL A 94 3.89 7.53 -9.98
N TYR A 95 5.14 7.74 -10.38
CA TYR A 95 6.06 8.66 -9.72
C TYR A 95 6.69 9.67 -10.70
N GLY A 96 7.14 10.80 -10.17
CA GLY A 96 7.73 11.90 -10.96
C GLY A 96 6.70 12.94 -11.42
N ASP A 97 7.00 14.21 -11.15
CA ASP A 97 6.15 15.34 -11.55
C ASP A 97 6.17 15.66 -13.05
N LYS A 98 7.29 15.40 -13.74
CA LYS A 98 7.51 15.78 -15.16
C LYS A 98 7.42 14.62 -16.13
N GLU A 99 8.04 13.51 -15.77
CA GLU A 99 8.01 12.25 -16.51
C GLU A 99 7.35 11.25 -15.56
N GLN A 100 6.04 11.03 -15.75
CA GLN A 100 5.26 10.09 -14.94
C GLN A 100 5.71 8.67 -15.28
N GLU A 101 6.72 8.19 -14.58
CA GLU A 101 7.20 6.82 -14.67
C GLU A 101 6.26 5.89 -13.89
N ARG A 102 6.26 4.61 -14.26
CA ARG A 102 5.40 3.59 -13.66
C ARG A 102 6.22 2.41 -13.19
N PHE A 103 5.97 1.99 -11.95
CA PHE A 103 6.49 0.75 -11.41
C PHE A 103 5.33 -0.16 -11.02
N GLU A 104 5.22 -1.31 -11.68
CA GLU A 104 4.13 -2.26 -11.48
C GLU A 104 4.64 -3.58 -10.90
N LEU A 105 3.86 -4.14 -9.99
CA LEU A 105 4.10 -5.43 -9.38
C LEU A 105 2.77 -6.10 -8.99
N PRO A 106 2.73 -7.43 -8.83
CA PRO A 106 1.54 -8.13 -8.39
C PRO A 106 1.07 -7.66 -7.01
N PHE A 107 -0.23 -7.43 -6.87
CA PHE A 107 -0.83 -7.17 -5.57
C PHE A 107 -1.09 -8.52 -4.89
N LEU A 108 -0.36 -8.77 -3.81
CA LEU A 108 -0.34 -10.07 -3.15
C LEU A 108 -1.55 -10.22 -2.22
N ASN A 109 -2.76 -10.40 -2.78
CA ASN A 109 -4.03 -10.44 -2.03
C ASN A 109 -3.97 -11.34 -0.79
N ARG A 110 -3.44 -12.55 -0.91
CA ARG A 110 -3.30 -13.48 0.25
C ARG A 110 -2.43 -12.93 1.38
N MET A 111 -1.40 -12.14 1.06
CA MET A 111 -0.57 -11.50 2.07
C MET A 111 -1.30 -10.31 2.70
N PHE A 112 -2.08 -9.57 1.90
CA PHE A 112 -2.91 -8.49 2.42
C PHE A 112 -4.02 -9.01 3.35
N GLU A 113 -4.71 -10.09 2.99
CA GLU A 113 -5.69 -10.76 3.85
C GLU A 113 -5.05 -11.22 5.17
N ALA A 114 -3.87 -11.86 5.11
CA ALA A 114 -3.16 -12.29 6.32
C ALA A 114 -2.74 -11.10 7.22
N TYR A 115 -2.39 -9.96 6.61
CA TYR A 115 -2.13 -8.72 7.33
C TYR A 115 -3.40 -8.19 8.02
N LEU A 116 -4.53 -8.15 7.32
CA LEU A 116 -5.81 -7.74 7.90
C LEU A 116 -6.23 -8.66 9.06
N ASP A 117 -6.15 -9.98 8.87
CA ASP A 117 -6.44 -10.98 9.90
C ASP A 117 -5.60 -10.76 11.16
N GLN A 118 -4.32 -10.43 10.99
CA GLN A 118 -3.43 -10.14 12.11
C GLN A 118 -3.90 -8.90 12.89
N ILE A 119 -4.28 -7.83 12.20
CA ILE A 119 -4.76 -6.60 12.83
C ILE A 119 -6.11 -6.84 13.54
N ILE A 120 -7.04 -7.54 12.89
CA ILE A 120 -8.34 -7.91 13.47
C ILE A 120 -8.14 -8.77 14.72
N LYS A 121 -7.20 -9.71 14.69
CA LYS A 121 -6.83 -10.50 15.86
C LYS A 121 -6.32 -9.62 17.01
N GLN A 122 -5.43 -8.66 16.73
CA GLN A 122 -4.92 -7.72 17.73
C GLN A 122 -6.08 -6.93 18.36
N TYR A 123 -7.04 -6.47 17.54
CA TYR A 123 -8.24 -5.81 18.04
C TYR A 123 -9.03 -6.69 19.01
N ASN A 124 -9.27 -7.94 18.64
CA ASN A 124 -9.99 -8.92 19.47
C ASN A 124 -9.21 -9.28 20.76
N GLU A 125 -7.89 -9.18 20.74
CA GLU A 125 -7.01 -9.33 21.92
C GLU A 125 -6.97 -8.07 22.81
N GLY A 126 -7.68 -7.00 22.43
CA GLY A 126 -7.85 -5.78 23.20
C GLY A 126 -6.96 -4.62 22.76
N ASP A 127 -6.25 -4.72 21.64
CA ASP A 127 -5.55 -3.57 21.06
C ASP A 127 -6.56 -2.55 20.52
N GLN A 128 -6.38 -1.29 20.91
CA GLN A 128 -7.26 -0.18 20.54
C GLN A 128 -6.48 0.95 19.88
N ALA A 129 -5.31 0.65 19.32
CA ALA A 129 -4.56 1.58 18.49
C ALA A 129 -5.43 2.13 17.35
N LEU A 130 -5.14 3.37 16.93
CA LEU A 130 -5.92 4.07 15.91
C LEU A 130 -6.03 3.24 14.62
N LEU A 131 -4.89 2.73 14.12
CA LEU A 131 -4.84 1.84 12.96
C LEU A 131 -5.80 0.66 13.09
N THR A 132 -5.69 -0.07 14.19
CA THR A 132 -6.41 -1.31 14.44
C THR A 132 -7.92 -1.08 14.43
N ARG A 133 -8.37 -0.01 15.10
CA ARG A 133 -9.78 0.40 15.14
C ARG A 133 -10.30 0.79 13.77
N GLU A 134 -9.51 1.55 13.01
CA GLU A 134 -9.91 2.03 11.69
C GLU A 134 -9.94 0.90 10.66
N ILE A 135 -8.98 -0.04 10.72
CA ILE A 135 -8.97 -1.23 9.86
C ILE A 135 -10.21 -2.07 10.10
N VAL A 136 -10.53 -2.37 11.36
CA VAL A 136 -11.75 -3.13 11.69
C VAL A 136 -12.99 -2.40 11.23
N SER A 137 -13.06 -1.07 11.40
CA SER A 137 -14.21 -0.28 10.95
C SER A 137 -14.42 -0.28 9.43
N VAL A 138 -13.39 -0.56 8.63
CA VAL A 138 -13.47 -0.54 7.17
C VAL A 138 -13.60 -1.94 6.59
N PHE A 139 -12.80 -2.89 7.10
CA PHE A 139 -12.60 -4.22 6.51
C PHE A 139 -13.27 -5.35 7.29
N ALA A 140 -13.65 -5.15 8.56
CA ALA A 140 -14.46 -6.16 9.24
C ALA A 140 -15.92 -5.95 8.80
N GLU A 141 -16.43 -6.84 7.95
CA GLU A 141 -17.85 -6.89 7.64
C GLU A 141 -18.65 -7.01 8.96
N GLU A 142 -19.68 -6.17 9.14
CA GLU A 142 -20.72 -6.45 10.13
C GLU A 142 -21.41 -7.75 9.70
N GLU A 143 -21.30 -8.81 10.51
CA GLU A 143 -22.04 -10.08 10.33
C GLU A 143 -23.55 -9.89 10.12
#